data_AF-A0A955PYU8-F1
#
_entry.id   AF-A0A955PYU8-F1
#
_cell.length_a   1.000
_cell.length_b   1.000
_cell.length_c   1.000
_cell.angle_alpha   90.00
_cell.angle_beta   90.00
_cell.angle_gamma   90.00
#
_symmetry.space_group_name_H-M   'P 1'
#
loop_
_entity.id
_entity.type
_entity.pdbx_description
1 polymer ?
#
loop_
_entity_poly.entity_id
_entity_poly.type
_entity_poly.pdbx_seq_one_letter_code
_entity_poly.pdbx_strand_id
1 'polypeptide(L)'
;GTHVLNVGVPIWDDHREYVVGAISILLRRDSLFRSISEVAAGKTGHAMLTASDGMPILCPAFSLEEHVMPPNVVSAFQQGGVGWLVADPDSHGMPNAIVGYAPLHLGMPLAPESFGGKSWHMLT
;
A
#
# COMPACT_ATOMS: atom_id res chain seq x y z
N GLY A 1 8.48 14.95 2.85
CA GLY A 1 9.33 14.66 4.03
C GLY A 1 10.07 13.35 3.84
N THR A 2 10.85 12.88 4.82
CA THR A 2 11.43 11.53 4.76
C THR A 2 10.37 10.51 5.17
N HIS A 3 9.62 9.97 4.20
CA HIS A 3 8.66 8.90 4.49
C HIS A 3 9.42 7.60 4.71
N VAL A 4 9.17 6.97 5.85
CA VAL A 4 9.84 5.75 6.30
C VAL A 4 8.79 4.75 6.72
N LEU A 5 9.03 3.48 6.42
CA LEU A 5 8.24 2.39 6.95
C LEU A 5 8.99 1.79 8.13
N ASN A 6 8.35 1.74 9.30
CA ASN A 6 8.86 1.00 10.43
C ASN A 6 8.32 -0.43 10.37
N VAL A 7 9.21 -1.42 10.34
CA VAL A 7 8.87 -2.83 10.43
C VAL A 7 9.32 -3.33 11.80
N GLY A 8 8.35 -3.75 12.61
CA GLY A 8 8.58 -4.30 13.94
C GLY A 8 8.23 -5.78 13.99
N VAL A 9 9.08 -6.58 14.61
CA VAL A 9 8.86 -8.01 14.87
C VAL A 9 9.02 -8.27 16.37
N PRO A 10 8.03 -8.88 17.05
CA PRO A 10 8.14 -9.19 18.46
C PRO A 10 9.18 -10.29 18.72
N ILE A 11 9.92 -10.16 19.80
CA ILE A 11 10.75 -11.21 20.37
C ILE A 11 9.94 -11.85 21.49
N TRP A 12 9.68 -13.15 21.36
CA TRP A 12 8.98 -13.95 22.35
C TRP A 12 9.97 -14.58 23.33
N ASP A 13 9.52 -14.87 24.55
CA ASP A 13 10.25 -15.75 25.46
C ASP A 13 10.36 -17.17 24.90
N ASP A 14 11.19 -18.00 25.54
CA ASP A 14 11.47 -19.37 25.08
C ASP A 14 10.20 -20.25 24.97
N HIS A 15 9.18 -19.94 25.76
CA HIS A 15 7.90 -20.65 25.79
C HIS A 15 6.82 -20.06 24.86
N ARG A 16 7.09 -18.90 24.22
CA ARG A 16 6.13 -18.13 23.40
C ARG A 16 4.86 -17.72 24.12
N GLU A 17 4.96 -17.45 25.42
CA GLU A 17 3.85 -16.98 26.25
C GLU A 17 3.82 -15.46 26.34
N TYR A 18 4.99 -14.81 26.36
CA TYR A 18 5.11 -13.37 26.55
C TYR A 18 6.08 -12.71 25.56
N VAL A 19 5.76 -11.48 25.15
CA VAL A 19 6.67 -10.64 24.35
C VAL A 19 7.70 -10.01 25.28
N VAL A 20 8.98 -10.34 25.09
CA VAL A 20 10.11 -9.86 25.90
C VAL A 20 10.86 -8.69 25.26
N GLY A 21 10.56 -8.39 24.00
CA GLY A 21 11.16 -7.28 23.27
C GLY A 21 10.66 -7.17 21.83
N ALA A 22 11.29 -6.31 21.04
CA ALA A 22 11.02 -6.20 19.61
C ALA A 22 12.29 -5.85 18.83
N ILE A 23 12.40 -6.39 17.62
CA ILE A 23 13.34 -5.92 16.61
C ILE A 23 12.58 -4.92 15.74
N SER A 24 13.13 -3.72 15.57
CA SER A 24 12.58 -2.69 14.68
C SER A 24 13.64 -2.31 13.65
N ILE A 25 13.22 -2.25 12.39
CA ILE A 25 14.02 -1.72 11.30
C ILE A 25 13.27 -0.56 10.65
N LEU A 26 14.03 0.46 10.25
CA LEU A 26 13.53 1.60 9.51
C LEU A 26 13.87 1.42 8.03
N LEU A 27 12.85 1.20 7.21
CA LEU A 27 13.00 1.13 5.76
C LEU A 27 12.75 2.51 5.16
N ARG A 28 13.76 3.05 4.48
CA ARG A 28 13.62 4.31 3.75
C ARG A 28 12.80 4.08 2.48
N ARG A 29 11.97 5.07 2.13
CA ARG A 29 11.23 5.21 0.87
C ARG A 29 12.04 4.65 -0.31
N ASP A 30 13.25 5.17 -0.53
CA ASP A 30 14.11 4.89 -1.70
C ASP A 30 14.41 3.40 -1.94
N SER A 31 14.61 2.63 -0.87
CA SER A 31 14.87 1.19 -0.96
C SER A 31 13.59 0.40 -1.21
N LEU A 32 12.47 0.82 -0.62
CA LEU A 32 11.15 0.23 -0.86
C LEU A 32 10.67 0.56 -2.30
N PHE A 33 10.94 1.77 -2.78
CA PHE A 33 10.55 2.22 -4.12
C PHE A 33 11.09 1.34 -5.20
N ARG A 34 12.40 1.04 -5.22
CA ARG A 34 12.98 0.31 -6.36
C ARG A 34 12.24 -0.97 -6.69
N SER A 35 11.76 -1.67 -5.67
CA SER A 35 11.06 -2.95 -5.85
C SER A 35 9.63 -2.80 -6.41
N ILE A 36 9.01 -1.62 -6.27
CA ILE A 36 7.62 -1.34 -6.71
C ILE A 36 7.58 -0.40 -7.93
N SER A 37 8.57 0.49 -8.06
CA SER A 37 8.64 1.55 -9.07
C SER A 37 8.94 1.03 -10.48
N GLU A 38 9.42 -0.20 -10.62
CA GLU A 38 9.67 -0.82 -11.93
C GLU A 38 8.39 -1.33 -12.61
N VAL A 39 7.26 -1.36 -11.89
CA VAL A 39 5.98 -1.78 -12.45
C VAL A 39 5.30 -0.60 -13.17
N ALA A 40 5.35 -0.65 -14.51
CA ALA A 40 4.66 0.28 -15.39
C ALA A 40 3.47 -0.40 -16.09
N ALA A 41 2.35 0.32 -16.18
CA ALA A 41 1.16 -0.10 -16.93
C ALA A 41 0.99 0.81 -18.15
N GLY A 42 1.38 0.31 -19.32
CA GLY A 42 1.40 1.11 -20.55
C GLY A 42 2.40 2.27 -20.47
N LYS A 43 2.03 3.43 -21.03
CA LYS A 43 2.92 4.61 -21.10
C LYS A 43 2.79 5.55 -19.90
N THR A 44 1.66 5.50 -19.20
CA THR A 44 1.27 6.52 -18.21
C THR A 44 0.96 5.94 -16.84
N GLY A 45 0.61 4.64 -16.77
CA GLY A 45 0.29 3.97 -15.53
C GLY A 45 1.55 3.51 -14.79
N HIS A 46 1.46 3.50 -13.47
CA HIS A 46 2.54 3.09 -12.57
C HIS A 46 1.94 2.47 -11.32
N ALA A 47 2.66 1.54 -10.70
CA ALA A 47 2.17 0.93 -9.47
C ALA A 47 2.21 1.90 -8.28
N MET A 48 1.12 1.94 -7.52
CA MET A 48 1.03 2.60 -6.23
C MET A 48 0.63 1.61 -5.15
N LEU A 49 0.94 1.95 -3.90
CA LEU A 49 0.48 1.24 -2.72
C LEU A 49 -0.45 2.15 -1.92
N THR A 50 -1.61 1.64 -1.54
CA THR A 50 -2.63 2.39 -0.79
C THR A 50 -3.25 1.53 0.30
N ALA A 51 -3.69 2.14 1.39
CA ALA A 51 -4.47 1.45 2.40
C ALA A 51 -5.94 1.30 1.95
N SER A 52 -6.67 0.39 2.59
CA SER A 52 -8.07 0.07 2.29
C SER A 52 -9.05 1.24 2.44
N ASP A 53 -8.65 2.31 3.11
CA ASP A 53 -9.42 3.56 3.22
C ASP A 53 -9.03 4.63 2.19
N GLY A 54 -8.13 4.29 1.27
CA GLY A 54 -7.66 5.18 0.20
C GLY A 54 -6.45 6.02 0.56
N MET A 55 -5.87 5.89 1.76
CA MET A 55 -4.64 6.61 2.11
C MET A 55 -3.48 6.16 1.20
N PRO A 56 -2.82 7.06 0.44
CA PRO A 56 -1.66 6.71 -0.35
C PRO A 56 -0.46 6.41 0.58
N ILE A 57 0.17 5.26 0.37
CA ILE A 57 1.35 4.81 1.13
C ILE A 57 2.61 5.04 0.29
N LEU A 58 2.53 4.75 -1.01
CA LEU A 58 3.63 4.86 -1.94
C LEU A 58 3.12 5.23 -3.34
N CYS A 59 3.70 6.28 -3.92
CA CYS A 59 3.59 6.62 -5.33
C CYS A 59 4.97 7.01 -5.85
N PRO A 60 5.48 6.38 -6.93
CA PRO A 60 6.79 6.70 -7.50
C PRO A 60 6.78 7.99 -8.32
N ALA A 61 5.62 8.44 -8.81
CA ALA A 61 5.51 9.55 -9.76
C ALA A 61 5.19 10.90 -9.10
N PHE A 62 4.36 10.93 -8.05
CA PHE A 62 3.86 12.14 -7.41
C PHE A 62 4.05 12.12 -5.89
N SER A 63 3.99 13.29 -5.25
CA SER A 63 3.97 13.37 -3.78
C SER A 63 2.67 12.78 -3.24
N LEU A 64 2.72 12.13 -2.08
CA LEU A 64 1.53 11.45 -1.51
C LEU A 64 0.41 12.46 -1.19
N GLU A 65 0.78 13.70 -0.86
CA GLU A 65 -0.13 14.80 -0.55
C GLU A 65 -0.90 15.32 -1.78
N GLU A 66 -0.48 14.96 -2.99
CA GLU A 66 -1.15 15.36 -4.24
C GLU A 66 -2.33 14.43 -4.59
N HIS A 67 -2.47 13.30 -3.90
CA HIS A 67 -3.46 12.29 -4.27
C HIS A 67 -4.82 12.56 -3.63
N VAL A 68 -5.88 12.42 -4.41
CA VAL A 68 -7.26 12.41 -3.91
C VAL A 68 -7.91 11.10 -4.34
N MET A 69 -8.06 10.16 -3.42
CA MET A 69 -8.58 8.83 -3.77
C MET A 69 -10.09 8.88 -4.10
N PRO A 70 -10.52 8.46 -5.30
CA PRO A 70 -11.93 8.44 -5.66
C PRO A 70 -12.74 7.43 -4.83
N PRO A 71 -13.98 7.76 -4.39
CA PRO A 71 -14.79 6.85 -3.59
C PRO A 71 -15.12 5.51 -4.25
N ASN A 72 -15.24 5.48 -5.59
CA ASN A 72 -15.47 4.24 -6.33
C ASN A 72 -14.24 3.31 -6.28
N VAL A 73 -13.03 3.85 -6.24
CA VAL A 73 -11.80 3.07 -6.05
C VAL A 73 -11.75 2.49 -4.64
N VAL A 74 -12.04 3.30 -3.61
CA VAL A 74 -12.10 2.81 -2.21
C VAL A 74 -13.16 1.73 -2.05
N SER A 75 -14.33 1.90 -2.68
CA SER A 75 -15.41 0.91 -2.66
C SER A 75 -14.99 -0.42 -3.31
N ALA A 76 -14.14 -0.38 -4.32
CA ALA A 76 -13.62 -1.57 -4.98
C ALA A 76 -12.73 -2.42 -4.06
N PHE A 77 -11.97 -1.78 -3.16
CA PHE A 77 -11.15 -2.50 -2.16
C PHE A 77 -11.99 -3.34 -1.21
N GLN A 78 -13.20 -2.90 -0.89
CA GLN A 78 -14.11 -3.62 0.00
C GLN A 78 -14.64 -4.93 -0.60
N GLN A 79 -14.49 -5.12 -1.92
CA GLN A 79 -14.83 -6.38 -2.59
C GLN A 79 -13.75 -7.46 -2.38
N GLY A 80 -12.57 -7.10 -1.87
CA GLY A 80 -11.52 -8.05 -1.46
C GLY A 80 -10.84 -8.82 -2.61
N GLY A 81 -11.10 -8.46 -3.87
CA GLY A 81 -10.60 -9.14 -5.06
C GLY A 81 -9.66 -8.29 -5.91
N VAL A 82 -9.16 -8.90 -6.99
CA VAL A 82 -8.46 -8.19 -8.07
C VAL A 82 -9.47 -7.65 -9.08
N GLY A 83 -9.18 -6.53 -9.72
CA GLY A 83 -10.09 -5.98 -10.73
C GLY A 83 -9.55 -4.78 -11.49
N TRP A 84 -10.41 -4.28 -12.37
CA TRP A 84 -10.21 -3.07 -13.16
C TRP A 84 -11.47 -2.23 -13.07
N LEU A 85 -11.31 -0.92 -13.00
CA LEU A 85 -12.42 0.04 -13.08
C LEU A 85 -12.02 1.27 -13.88
N VAL A 86 -13.01 2.05 -14.30
CA VAL A 86 -12.78 3.39 -14.84
C VAL A 86 -12.99 4.40 -13.72
N ALA A 87 -11.99 5.23 -13.46
CA ALA A 87 -12.02 6.33 -12.51
C ALA A 87 -12.15 7.66 -13.26
N ASP A 88 -13.02 8.53 -12.76
CA ASP A 88 -13.26 9.86 -13.34
C ASP A 88 -13.44 10.89 -12.22
N PRO A 89 -12.37 11.57 -11.78
CA PRO A 89 -10.97 11.33 -12.13
C PRO A 89 -10.33 10.15 -11.37
N ASP A 90 -9.11 9.75 -11.75
CA ASP A 90 -8.23 8.92 -10.92
C ASP A 90 -7.66 9.69 -9.71
N SER A 91 -6.79 9.02 -8.94
CA SER A 91 -6.13 9.64 -7.79
C SER A 91 -5.22 10.83 -8.13
N HIS A 92 -4.89 11.02 -9.41
CA HIS A 92 -4.06 12.13 -9.91
C HIS A 92 -4.88 13.22 -10.61
N GLY A 93 -6.21 13.10 -10.68
CA GLY A 93 -7.07 14.06 -11.37
C GLY A 93 -7.29 13.78 -12.86
N MET A 94 -6.82 12.65 -13.39
CA MET A 94 -6.99 12.28 -14.80
C MET A 94 -8.39 11.70 -15.06
N PRO A 95 -9.16 12.27 -16.00
CA PRO A 95 -10.50 11.79 -16.30
C PRO A 95 -10.47 10.48 -17.12
N ASN A 96 -11.51 9.66 -16.96
CA ASN A 96 -11.71 8.38 -17.68
C ASN A 96 -10.48 7.44 -17.64
N ALA A 97 -9.76 7.42 -16.54
CA ALA A 97 -8.57 6.60 -16.37
C ALA A 97 -8.94 5.15 -16.02
N ILE A 98 -8.20 4.20 -16.57
CA ILE A 98 -8.34 2.78 -16.21
C ILE A 98 -7.45 2.52 -15.00
N VAL A 99 -8.05 2.10 -13.89
CA VAL A 99 -7.35 1.77 -12.64
C VAL A 99 -7.44 0.27 -12.40
N GLY A 100 -6.28 -0.38 -12.35
CA GLY A 100 -6.15 -1.76 -11.87
C GLY A 100 -6.00 -1.79 -10.36
N TYR A 101 -6.60 -2.76 -9.68
CA TYR A 101 -6.43 -2.92 -8.23
C TYR A 101 -6.27 -4.38 -7.81
N ALA A 102 -5.47 -4.62 -6.77
CA ALA A 102 -5.28 -5.94 -6.17
C ALA A 102 -4.90 -5.83 -4.69
N PRO A 103 -5.43 -6.69 -3.79
CA PRO A 103 -4.98 -6.72 -2.40
C PRO A 103 -3.51 -7.18 -2.32
N LEU A 104 -2.74 -6.56 -1.43
CA LEU A 104 -1.36 -6.95 -1.15
C LEU A 104 -1.36 -8.26 -0.36
N HIS A 105 -0.78 -9.29 -0.95
CA HIS A 105 -0.59 -10.58 -0.29
C HIS A 105 0.83 -10.67 0.26
N LEU A 106 0.93 -10.99 1.54
CA LEU A 106 2.22 -11.27 2.19
C LEU A 106 2.35 -12.77 2.42
N GLY A 107 3.53 -13.32 2.16
CA GLY A 107 3.83 -14.73 2.37
C GLY A 107 3.93 -15.15 3.85
N MET A 108 3.45 -14.31 4.78
CA MET A 108 3.45 -14.56 6.21
C MET A 108 2.22 -13.94 6.87
N PRO A 109 1.69 -14.56 7.93
CA PRO A 109 0.62 -13.96 8.71
C PRO A 109 1.15 -12.71 9.43
N LEU A 110 0.35 -11.64 9.41
CA LEU A 110 0.62 -10.43 10.15
C LEU A 110 -0.13 -10.42 11.48
N ALA A 111 0.43 -9.72 12.48
CA ALA A 111 -0.34 -9.39 13.68
C ALA A 111 -1.54 -8.52 13.30
N PRO A 112 -2.71 -8.63 13.97
CA PRO A 112 -3.91 -7.86 13.63
C PRO A 112 -3.70 -6.34 13.56
N GLU A 113 -2.82 -5.80 14.40
CA GLU A 113 -2.49 -4.38 14.47
C GLU A 113 -1.52 -3.91 13.38
N SER A 114 -0.99 -4.84 12.59
CA SER A 114 -0.11 -4.51 11.47
C SER A 114 -0.85 -3.59 10.50
N PHE A 115 -0.10 -2.70 9.85
CA PHE A 115 -0.67 -1.73 8.91
C PHE A 115 -1.75 -0.81 9.51
N GLY A 116 -1.76 -0.65 10.84
CA GLY A 116 -2.77 0.14 11.54
C GLY A 116 -4.16 -0.48 11.45
N GLY A 117 -4.25 -1.82 11.37
CA GLY A 117 -5.51 -2.56 11.24
C GLY A 117 -6.15 -2.50 9.86
N LYS A 118 -5.44 -1.99 8.85
CA LYS A 118 -5.94 -1.85 7.47
C LYS A 118 -5.30 -2.88 6.56
N SER A 119 -5.99 -3.27 5.50
CA SER A 119 -5.36 -4.00 4.39
C SER A 119 -4.73 -3.02 3.41
N TRP A 120 -3.65 -3.43 2.77
CA TRP A 120 -2.99 -2.65 1.72
C TRP A 120 -3.35 -3.20 0.35
N HIS A 121 -3.41 -2.34 -0.65
CA HIS A 121 -3.77 -2.65 -2.03
C HIS A 121 -2.75 -2.02 -2.99
N MET A 122 -2.43 -2.75 -4.06
CA MET A 122 -1.73 -2.20 -5.21
C MET A 122 -2.73 -1.58 -6.18
N LEU A 123 -2.36 -0.42 -6.73
CA LEU A 123 -3.08 0.26 -7.82
C LEU A 123 -2.15 0.41 -9.03
N THR A 124 -2.69 0.45 -10.26
CA THR A 124 -1.95 0.76 -11.50
C THR A 124 -2.72 1.65 -12.43
#